data_AF-A0A2M8NER5-F1
#
_entry.id   AF-A0A2M8NER5-F1
#
_cell.length_a   1.000
_cell.length_b   1.000
_cell.length_c   1.000
_cell.angle_alpha   90.00
_cell.angle_beta   90.00
_cell.angle_gamma   90.00
#
_symmetry.space_group_name_H-M   'P 1'
#
loop_
_entity.id
_entity.type
_entity.pdbx_description
1 polymer ?
#
loop_
_entity_poly.entity_id
_entity_poly.type
_entity_poly.pdbx_seq_one_letter_code
_entity_poly.pdbx_strand_id
1 'polypeptide(L)'
;SSAVAHDLYYRVFNPRAPERLRLLVGRLAMVPALFAAAYVGINPPGFVAQVVAFAFGLAASGLFPAILLGIFDRRMNAQGAIAGMIMGLGFTTVMIALMRAPQLFGAPEPYLKDFFGISAE
;
A
#
# COMPACT_ATOMS: atom_id res chain seq x y z
N SER A 1 7.41 4.33 11.42
CA SER A 1 8.73 4.98 11.61
C SER A 1 9.90 4.07 11.27
N SER A 2 9.95 2.82 11.80
CA SER A 2 11.10 1.92 11.60
C SER A 2 11.39 1.60 10.13
N ALA A 3 10.36 1.22 9.35
CA ALA A 3 10.52 0.98 7.91
C ALA A 3 11.04 2.22 7.15
N VAL A 4 10.52 3.42 7.47
CA VAL A 4 11.00 4.67 6.87
C VAL A 4 12.45 4.98 7.28
N ALA A 5 12.81 4.75 8.55
CA ALA A 5 14.16 5.00 9.04
C ALA A 5 15.19 3.99 8.50
N HIS A 6 14.81 2.72 8.38
CA HIS A 6 15.73 1.63 8.04
C HIS A 6 15.72 1.31 6.53
N ASP A 7 14.55 1.11 5.95
CA ASP A 7 14.43 0.68 4.55
C ASP A 7 14.58 1.85 3.59
N LEU A 8 13.99 3.01 3.91
CA LEU A 8 14.08 4.18 3.06
C LEU A 8 15.32 5.03 3.41
N TYR A 9 15.41 5.56 4.62
CA TYR A 9 16.49 6.49 4.97
C TYR A 9 17.86 5.82 5.04
N TYR A 10 18.00 4.74 5.81
CA TYR A 10 19.30 4.09 5.95
C TYR A 10 19.71 3.32 4.70
N ARG A 11 18.88 2.43 4.16
CA ARG A 11 19.26 1.61 2.99
C ARG A 11 19.38 2.40 1.69
N VAL A 12 18.52 3.40 1.43
CA VAL A 12 18.48 4.11 0.14
C VAL A 12 19.19 5.46 0.18
N PHE A 13 18.93 6.31 1.19
CA PHE A 13 19.42 7.69 1.18
C PHE A 13 20.78 7.90 1.86
N ASN A 14 20.98 7.36 3.06
CA ASN A 14 22.22 7.52 3.82
C ASN A 14 22.63 6.22 4.56
N PRO A 15 23.31 5.29 3.87
CA PRO A 15 23.79 4.02 4.43
C PRO A 15 24.89 4.15 5.48
N ARG A 16 25.34 5.37 5.78
CA ARG A 16 26.34 5.63 6.83
C ARG A 16 25.75 6.40 8.01
N ALA A 17 24.43 6.61 8.03
CA ALA A 17 23.77 7.34 9.11
C ALA A 17 24.00 6.66 10.47
N PRO A 18 24.42 7.40 11.51
CA PRO A 18 24.53 6.85 12.86
C PRO A 18 23.14 6.51 13.41
N GLU A 19 23.06 5.53 14.31
CA GLU A 19 21.80 5.00 14.83
C GLU A 19 20.89 6.07 15.45
N ARG A 20 21.48 7.01 16.21
CA ARG A 20 20.77 8.15 16.79
C ARG A 20 20.02 8.98 15.73
N LEU A 21 20.64 9.18 14.56
CA LEU A 21 20.04 9.93 13.46
C LEU A 21 18.93 9.13 12.80
N ARG A 22 19.09 7.80 12.62
CA ARG A 22 18.02 6.93 12.09
C ARG A 22 16.77 6.97 12.98
N LEU A 23 16.96 6.89 14.30
CA LEU A 23 15.87 6.98 15.27
C LEU A 23 15.18 8.35 15.21
N LEU A 24 15.96 9.43 15.09
CA LEU A 24 15.43 10.78 14.95
C LEU A 24 14.60 10.92 13.66
N VAL A 25 15.13 10.49 12.52
CA VAL A 25 14.42 10.51 11.23
C VAL A 25 13.14 9.70 11.30
N GLY A 26 13.18 8.52 11.92
CA GLY A 26 11.98 7.70 12.12
C GLY A 26 10.88 8.42 12.89
N ARG A 27 11.24 9.18 13.94
CA ARG A 27 10.28 9.98 14.72
C ARG A 27 9.77 11.19 13.95
N LEU A 28 10.66 11.93 13.30
CA LEU A 28 10.30 13.10 12.49
C LEU A 28 9.41 12.72 11.30
N ALA A 29 9.60 11.54 10.72
CA ALA A 29 8.74 11.02 9.65
C ALA A 29 7.29 10.80 10.10
N MET A 30 7.01 10.60 11.39
CA MET A 30 5.65 10.47 11.88
C MET A 30 4.89 11.80 11.90
N VAL A 31 5.59 12.92 12.11
CA VAL A 31 4.97 14.24 12.28
C VAL A 31 4.13 14.65 11.07
N PRO A 32 4.65 14.69 9.82
CA PRO A 32 3.84 15.04 8.66
C PRO A 32 2.77 13.99 8.36
N ALA A 33 3.05 12.70 8.61
CA ALA A 33 2.07 11.63 8.44
C ALA A 33 0.87 11.78 9.38
N LEU A 34 1.11 12.19 10.63
CA LEU A 34 0.05 12.46 11.60
C LEU A 34 -0.82 13.64 11.18
N PHE A 35 -0.21 14.74 10.74
CA PHE A 35 -0.97 15.90 10.26
C PHE A 35 -1.82 15.56 9.03
N ALA A 36 -1.25 14.83 8.07
CA ALA A 36 -1.99 14.38 6.89
C ALA A 36 -3.15 13.46 7.28
N ALA A 37 -2.91 12.47 8.15
CA ALA A 37 -3.93 11.53 8.61
C ALA A 37 -5.04 12.24 9.42
N ALA A 38 -4.69 13.19 10.29
CA ALA A 38 -5.66 13.98 11.05
C ALA A 38 -6.52 14.84 10.13
N TYR A 39 -5.91 15.52 9.15
CA TYR A 39 -6.64 16.35 8.19
C TYR A 39 -7.63 15.53 7.36
N VAL A 40 -7.15 14.43 6.79
CA VAL A 40 -7.92 13.55 5.90
C VAL A 40 -8.95 12.71 6.67
N GLY A 41 -8.73 12.46 7.96
CA GLY A 41 -9.65 11.72 8.82
C GLY A 41 -10.86 12.52 9.29
N ILE A 42 -10.77 13.85 9.34
CA ILE A 42 -11.87 14.71 9.79
C ILE A 42 -12.90 14.93 8.67
N ASN A 43 -12.45 15.12 7.43
CA ASN A 43 -13.33 15.37 6.30
C ASN A 43 -12.82 14.65 5.05
N PRO A 44 -13.60 13.73 4.43
CA PRO A 44 -14.99 13.35 4.74
C PRO A 44 -15.13 12.26 5.83
N PRO A 45 -16.23 12.28 6.63
CA PRO A 45 -16.48 11.25 7.64
C PRO A 45 -16.67 9.86 7.01
N GLY A 46 -16.03 8.84 7.58
CA GLY A 46 -16.03 7.47 7.04
C GLY A 46 -14.88 7.14 6.08
N PHE A 47 -14.14 8.16 5.60
CA PHE A 47 -13.02 7.97 4.67
C PHE A 47 -11.88 7.12 5.25
N VAL A 48 -11.65 7.20 6.57
CA VAL A 48 -10.59 6.45 7.26
C VAL A 48 -10.76 4.94 7.06
N ALA A 49 -11.99 4.42 7.18
CA ALA A 49 -12.24 2.98 7.02
C ALA A 49 -11.91 2.51 5.59
N GLN A 50 -12.29 3.30 4.59
CA GLN A 50 -12.01 3.01 3.17
C GLN A 50 -10.52 3.04 2.85
N VAL A 51 -9.79 4.07 3.32
CA VAL A 51 -8.34 4.17 3.09
C VAL A 51 -7.59 3.01 3.74
N VAL A 52 -8.00 2.59 4.94
CA VAL A 52 -7.41 1.44 5.63
C VAL A 52 -7.67 0.15 4.85
N ALA A 53 -8.91 -0.05 4.37
CA ALA A 53 -9.26 -1.19 3.54
C ALA A 53 -8.43 -1.22 2.24
N PHE A 54 -8.24 -0.08 1.57
CA PHE A 54 -7.39 0.02 0.38
C PHE A 54 -5.93 -0.25 0.69
N ALA A 55 -5.39 0.32 1.76
CA ALA A 55 -3.99 0.13 2.15
C ALA A 55 -3.69 -1.35 2.43
N PHE A 56 -4.55 -2.03 3.22
CA PHE A 56 -4.38 -3.45 3.50
C PHE A 56 -4.65 -4.33 2.27
N GLY A 57 -5.67 -4.03 1.48
CA GLY A 57 -6.00 -4.80 0.28
C GLY A 57 -4.88 -4.77 -0.76
N LEU A 58 -4.34 -3.58 -1.06
CA LEU A 58 -3.22 -3.41 -1.99
C LEU A 58 -1.92 -3.99 -1.43
N ALA A 59 -1.63 -3.79 -0.14
CA ALA A 59 -0.45 -4.38 0.49
C ALA A 59 -0.53 -5.92 0.50
N ALA A 60 -1.70 -6.49 0.80
CA ALA A 60 -1.92 -7.92 0.82
C ALA A 60 -1.77 -8.52 -0.58
N SER A 61 -2.37 -7.93 -1.62
CA SER A 61 -2.30 -8.52 -2.96
C SER A 61 -0.89 -8.54 -3.54
N GLY A 62 -0.05 -7.55 -3.21
CA GLY A 62 1.34 -7.52 -3.64
C GLY A 62 2.26 -8.37 -2.78
N LEU A 63 2.26 -8.15 -1.46
CA LEU A 63 3.29 -8.70 -0.56
C LEU A 63 2.99 -10.13 -0.11
N PHE A 64 1.72 -10.49 0.07
CA PHE A 64 1.36 -11.78 0.65
C PHE A 64 1.80 -12.97 -0.23
N PRO A 65 1.54 -13.00 -1.55
CA PRO A 65 1.99 -14.10 -2.40
C PRO A 65 3.51 -14.22 -2.42
N ALA A 66 4.22 -13.09 -2.45
CA ALA A 66 5.68 -13.05 -2.45
C ALA A 66 6.27 -13.62 -1.16
N ILE A 67 5.72 -13.26 0.00
CA ILE A 67 6.14 -13.77 1.31
C ILE A 67 5.78 -15.26 1.43
N LEU A 68 4.55 -15.64 1.10
CA LEU A 68 4.05 -17.00 1.23
C LEU A 68 4.90 -17.98 0.39
N LEU A 69 5.05 -17.69 -0.90
CA LEU A 69 5.88 -18.51 -1.79
C LEU A 69 7.37 -18.44 -1.43
N GLY A 70 7.85 -17.31 -0.91
CA GLY A 70 9.23 -17.19 -0.42
C GLY A 70 9.55 -18.09 0.78
N ILE A 71 8.55 -18.40 1.62
CA ILE A 71 8.70 -19.30 2.77
C ILE A 71 8.49 -20.77 2.36
N PHE A 72 7.47 -21.04 1.53
CA PHE A 72 6.97 -22.40 1.30
C PHE A 72 7.37 -23.01 -0.05
N ASP A 73 7.84 -22.23 -1.03
CA ASP A 73 8.26 -22.73 -2.33
C ASP A 73 9.76 -22.53 -2.56
N ARG A 74 10.49 -23.63 -2.71
CA ARG A 74 11.93 -23.63 -2.99
C ARG A 74 12.29 -23.08 -4.37
N ARG A 75 11.34 -22.96 -5.30
CA ARG A 75 11.57 -22.42 -6.65
C ARG A 75 11.46 -20.91 -6.70
N MET A 76 11.00 -20.27 -5.61
CA MET A 76 10.77 -18.84 -5.58
C MET A 76 12.08 -18.07 -5.74
N ASN A 77 12.09 -17.09 -6.65
CA ASN A 77 13.24 -16.26 -6.94
C ASN A 77 12.84 -14.77 -7.02
N ALA A 78 13.82 -13.87 -7.09
CA ALA A 78 13.58 -12.44 -7.08
C ALA A 78 12.70 -11.94 -8.24
N GLN A 79 12.90 -12.48 -9.45
CA GLN A 79 12.11 -12.09 -10.63
C GLN A 79 10.66 -12.55 -10.49
N GLY A 80 10.43 -13.77 -10.02
CA GLY A 80 9.09 -14.29 -9.73
C GLY A 80 8.38 -13.50 -8.64
N ALA A 81 9.10 -13.10 -7.59
CA ALA A 81 8.55 -12.25 -6.54
C ALA A 81 8.16 -10.86 -7.07
N ILE A 82 9.02 -10.23 -7.87
CA ILE A 82 8.74 -8.92 -8.47
C ILE A 82 7.54 -9.01 -9.43
N ALA A 83 7.52 -10.02 -10.31
CA ALA A 83 6.40 -10.24 -11.23
C ALA A 83 5.09 -10.47 -10.47
N GLY A 84 5.11 -11.27 -9.40
CA GLY A 84 3.95 -11.50 -8.53
C GLY A 84 3.47 -10.22 -7.84
N MET A 85 4.39 -9.41 -7.27
CA MET A 85 4.05 -8.13 -6.65
C MET A 85 3.40 -7.17 -7.66
N ILE A 86 3.96 -7.04 -8.87
CA ILE A 86 3.43 -6.17 -9.92
C ILE A 86 2.05 -6.66 -10.38
N MET A 87 1.89 -7.96 -10.63
CA MET A 87 0.62 -8.54 -11.07
C MET A 87 -0.48 -8.40 -10.00
N GLY A 88 -0.16 -8.69 -8.73
CA GLY A 88 -1.10 -8.55 -7.62
C GLY A 88 -1.53 -7.10 -7.39
N LEU A 89 -0.57 -6.17 -7.34
CA LEU A 89 -0.87 -4.74 -7.22
C LEU A 89 -1.65 -4.23 -8.43
N GLY A 90 -1.24 -4.59 -9.64
CA GLY A 90 -1.89 -4.17 -10.88
C GLY A 90 -3.33 -4.67 -10.96
N PHE A 91 -3.54 -5.96 -10.69
CA PHE A 91 -4.87 -6.57 -10.72
C PHE A 91 -5.82 -5.89 -9.71
N THR A 92 -5.41 -5.76 -8.45
CA THR A 92 -6.25 -5.13 -7.42
C THR A 92 -6.48 -3.64 -7.71
N THR A 93 -5.47 -2.91 -8.18
CA THR A 93 -5.62 -1.49 -8.53
C THR A 93 -6.58 -1.29 -9.69
N VAL A 94 -6.45 -2.08 -10.76
CA VAL A 94 -7.36 -2.03 -11.92
C VAL A 94 -8.78 -2.39 -11.50
N MET A 95 -8.95 -3.42 -10.67
CA MET A 95 -10.24 -3.83 -10.15
C MET A 95 -10.91 -2.69 -9.36
N ILE A 96 -10.21 -2.07 -8.42
CA ILE A 96 -10.70 -0.91 -7.67
C ILE A 96 -11.03 0.26 -8.62
N ALA A 97 -10.18 0.52 -9.62
CA ALA A 97 -10.39 1.60 -10.56
C ALA A 97 -11.66 1.42 -11.42
N LEU A 98 -11.96 0.19 -11.83
CA LEU A 98 -13.18 -0.13 -12.57
C LEU A 98 -14.44 -0.04 -11.70
N MET A 99 -14.34 -0.42 -10.43
CA MET A 99 -15.44 -0.32 -9.45
C MET A 99 -15.72 1.11 -9.02
N ARG A 100 -14.68 1.94 -8.91
CA ARG A 100 -14.77 3.37 -8.55
C ARG A 100 -14.66 4.28 -9.78
N ALA A 101 -14.95 3.76 -10.98
CA ALA A 101 -14.86 4.51 -12.22
C ALA A 101 -15.69 5.82 -12.23
N PRO A 102 -16.88 5.90 -11.60
CA PRO A 102 -17.61 7.15 -11.49
C PRO A 102 -16.85 8.21 -10.70
N GLN A 103 -16.24 7.82 -9.57
CA GLN A 103 -15.50 8.72 -8.70
C GLN A 103 -14.12 9.11 -9.27
N LEU A 104 -13.49 8.21 -10.05
CA LEU A 104 -12.14 8.41 -10.60
C LEU A 104 -12.13 9.03 -12.00
N PHE A 105 -13.07 8.65 -12.86
CA PHE A 105 -13.08 9.01 -14.28
C PHE A 105 -14.35 9.76 -14.70
N GLY A 106 -15.31 9.98 -13.80
CA GLY A 106 -16.58 10.64 -14.14
C GLY A 106 -17.51 9.78 -15.01
N ALA A 107 -17.33 8.45 -14.98
CA ALA A 107 -18.21 7.52 -15.69
C ALA A 107 -19.64 7.57 -15.11
N PRO A 108 -20.69 7.38 -15.93
CA PRO A 108 -22.08 7.41 -15.47
C PRO A 108 -22.43 6.25 -14.53
N GLU A 109 -21.75 5.12 -14.67
CA GLU A 109 -21.91 3.93 -13.83
C GLU A 109 -20.58 3.17 -13.68
N PRO A 110 -20.38 2.37 -12.61
CA PRO A 110 -19.22 1.50 -12.50
C PRO A 110 -19.13 0.51 -13.66
N TYR A 111 -17.93 0.41 -14.27
CA TYR A 111 -17.68 -0.59 -15.32
C TYR A 111 -17.67 -2.02 -14.77
N LEU A 112 -17.37 -2.17 -13.47
CA LEU A 112 -17.47 -3.43 -12.73
C LEU A 112 -18.19 -3.16 -11.41
N LYS A 113 -19.29 -3.84 -11.14
CA LYS A 113 -20.09 -3.61 -9.92
C LYS A 113 -19.50 -4.32 -8.70
N ASP A 114 -19.13 -5.57 -8.88
CA ASP A 114 -18.46 -6.40 -7.88
C ASP A 114 -17.54 -7.41 -8.58
N PHE A 115 -16.67 -8.03 -7.79
CA PHE A 115 -15.86 -9.17 -8.21
C PHE A 115 -16.11 -10.30 -7.22
N PHE A 116 -16.93 -11.28 -7.62
CA PHE A 116 -17.37 -12.38 -6.75
C PHE A 116 -18.08 -11.89 -5.48
N GLY A 117 -18.92 -10.85 -5.60
CA GLY A 117 -19.63 -10.27 -4.45
C GLY A 117 -18.79 -9.36 -3.56
N ILE A 118 -17.52 -9.10 -3.94
CA ILE A 118 -16.65 -8.13 -3.28
C ILE A 118 -16.76 -6.81 -4.06
N SER A 119 -17.33 -5.78 -3.42
CA SER A 119 -17.35 -4.41 -3.94
C SER A 119 -16.24 -3.57 -3.29
N ALA A 120 -15.82 -2.50 -3.95
CA ALA A 120 -14.81 -1.58 -3.44
C ALA A 120 -15.39 -0.44 -2.59
N GLU A 121 -16.58 -0.60 -2.00
CA GLU A 121 -17.30 0.44 -1.25
C GLU A 121 -16.86 0.59 0.22
#